data_AF-A0A9W6T4M5-F1
#
_entry.id   AF-A0A9W6T4M5-F1
#
_cell.length_a   1.000
_cell.length_b   1.000
_cell.length_c   1.000
_cell.angle_alpha   90.00
_cell.angle_beta   90.00
_cell.angle_gamma   90.00
#
_symmetry.space_group_name_H-M   'P 1'
#
loop_
_entity.id
_entity.type
_entity.pdbx_description
1 polymer ?
#
loop_
_entity_poly.entity_id
_entity_poly.type
_entity_poly.pdbx_seq_one_letter_code
_entity_poly.pdbx_strand_id
1 'polypeptide(L)'
;MEFVKKNPQYVNPNGAFKWLTDSIQNPDYTKKANGYSTCHFWSNFEIANMDFYRGEAYSKWMDALEEDGGFYYERWGDAPVHSVGVGLFEDKSKVHWFRDIGYHHSPYKSIPNSDKCSAPEDSGYFAPKDVYSLNCLSNWVKYEMTYKELQQY
;
A
#
# COMPACT_ATOMS: atom_id res chain seq x y z
N MET A 1 -7.60 -14.49 2.71
CA MET A 1 -7.61 -15.22 1.41
C MET A 1 -8.94 -15.92 1.11
N GLU A 2 -9.71 -16.36 2.09
CA GLU A 2 -10.99 -17.07 1.84
C GLU A 2 -11.99 -16.25 1.01
N PHE A 3 -12.09 -14.94 1.24
CA PHE A 3 -12.91 -14.03 0.44
C PHE A 3 -12.60 -14.12 -1.06
N VAL A 4 -11.31 -14.05 -1.43
CA VAL A 4 -10.86 -14.10 -2.83
C VAL A 4 -11.13 -15.47 -3.46
N LYS A 5 -10.96 -16.57 -2.70
CA LYS A 5 -11.28 -17.91 -3.21
C LYS A 5 -12.76 -18.07 -3.54
N LYS A 6 -13.64 -17.47 -2.75
CA LYS A 6 -15.09 -17.48 -2.96
C LYS A 6 -15.54 -16.48 -4.02
N ASN A 7 -14.77 -15.41 -4.24
CA ASN A 7 -15.10 -14.32 -5.16
C ASN A 7 -13.96 -14.00 -6.15
N PRO A 8 -13.49 -14.98 -6.94
CA PRO A 8 -12.35 -14.77 -7.85
C PRO A 8 -12.63 -13.72 -8.93
N GLN A 9 -13.91 -13.47 -9.26
CA GLN A 9 -14.33 -12.47 -10.25
C GLN A 9 -13.98 -11.03 -9.87
N TYR A 10 -13.76 -10.74 -8.58
CA TYR A 10 -13.38 -9.39 -8.13
C TYR A 10 -11.88 -9.11 -8.26
N VAL A 11 -11.06 -10.13 -8.48
CA VAL A 11 -9.61 -9.95 -8.57
C VAL A 11 -9.27 -9.31 -9.90
N ASN A 12 -8.60 -8.15 -9.85
CA ASN A 12 -8.14 -7.48 -11.04
C ASN A 12 -6.90 -8.20 -11.60
N PRO A 13 -6.86 -8.61 -12.88
CA PRO A 13 -5.72 -9.32 -13.44
C PRO A 13 -4.41 -8.52 -13.41
N ASN A 14 -4.49 -7.19 -13.32
CA ASN A 14 -3.36 -6.28 -13.15
C ASN A 14 -3.23 -5.76 -11.70
N GLY A 15 -3.63 -6.55 -10.71
CA GLY A 15 -3.44 -6.24 -9.29
C GLY A 15 -1.95 -6.19 -8.87
N ALA A 16 -1.70 -5.63 -7.70
CA ALA A 16 -0.37 -5.44 -7.10
C ALA A 16 0.12 -6.68 -6.32
N PHE A 17 0.02 -7.86 -6.94
CA PHE A 17 0.19 -9.13 -6.25
C PHE A 17 1.61 -9.36 -5.71
N LYS A 18 2.64 -8.97 -6.47
CA LYS A 18 4.02 -9.21 -6.06
C LYS A 18 4.39 -8.35 -4.85
N TRP A 19 3.90 -7.13 -4.80
CA TRP A 19 4.05 -6.26 -3.63
C TRP A 19 3.30 -6.79 -2.41
N LEU A 20 2.08 -7.30 -2.58
CA LEU A 20 1.31 -7.93 -1.50
C LEU A 20 1.97 -9.20 -0.95
N THR A 21 2.78 -9.93 -1.73
CA THR A 21 3.37 -11.21 -1.32
C THR A 21 4.91 -11.22 -1.30
N ASP A 22 5.57 -10.06 -1.38
CA ASP A 22 7.03 -10.00 -1.27
C ASP A 22 7.47 -10.56 0.09
N SER A 23 8.41 -11.49 0.06
CA SER A 23 8.97 -12.14 1.24
C SER A 23 10.48 -11.95 1.36
N ILE A 24 11.06 -11.05 0.57
CA ILE A 24 12.52 -10.89 0.48
C ILE A 24 13.00 -9.89 1.53
N GLN A 25 12.34 -8.73 1.65
CA GLN A 25 12.79 -7.67 2.55
C GLN A 25 12.55 -8.01 4.03
N ASN A 26 11.36 -8.49 4.37
CA ASN A 26 10.96 -8.86 5.73
C ASN A 26 10.31 -10.26 5.75
N PRO A 27 11.10 -11.34 5.57
CA PRO A 27 10.57 -12.72 5.51
C PRO A 27 9.81 -13.13 6.78
N ASP A 28 10.26 -12.67 7.95
CA ASP A 28 9.59 -12.97 9.22
C ASP A 28 8.20 -12.33 9.32
N TYR A 29 8.01 -11.13 8.78
CA TYR A 29 6.70 -10.48 8.76
C TYR A 29 5.76 -11.23 7.82
N THR A 30 6.27 -11.60 6.66
CA THR A 30 5.51 -12.38 5.67
C THR A 30 5.08 -13.72 6.23
N LYS A 31 5.97 -14.42 6.93
CA LYS A 31 5.66 -15.68 7.59
C LYS A 31 4.62 -15.51 8.70
N LYS A 32 4.76 -14.49 9.56
CA LYS A 32 3.81 -14.20 10.65
C LYS A 32 2.43 -13.81 10.13
N ALA A 33 2.37 -13.11 9.01
CA ALA A 33 1.14 -12.71 8.34
C ALA A 33 0.66 -13.73 7.29
N ASN A 34 1.10 -14.99 7.40
CA ASN A 34 0.65 -16.12 6.58
C ASN A 34 0.72 -15.86 5.05
N GLY A 35 1.78 -15.20 4.59
CA GLY A 35 2.06 -14.94 3.18
C GLY A 35 1.83 -13.49 2.72
N TYR A 36 1.26 -12.62 3.57
CA TYR A 36 1.15 -11.19 3.27
C TYR A 36 2.44 -10.46 3.64
N SER A 37 3.00 -9.66 2.72
CA SER A 37 4.24 -8.89 2.92
C SER A 37 4.15 -7.84 4.03
N THR A 38 2.92 -7.48 4.46
CA THR A 38 2.60 -6.39 5.38
C THR A 38 2.85 -4.99 4.84
N CYS A 39 3.31 -4.87 3.59
CA CYS A 39 3.44 -3.61 2.90
C CYS A 39 2.07 -2.98 2.66
N HIS A 40 1.94 -1.69 2.98
CA HIS A 40 0.71 -0.93 2.84
C HIS A 40 1.01 0.52 2.43
N PHE A 41 0.05 1.17 1.76
CA PHE A 41 0.04 2.62 1.62
C PHE A 41 -0.27 3.24 2.98
N TRP A 42 0.44 4.32 3.31
CA TRP A 42 0.33 4.92 4.63
C TRP A 42 -0.83 5.93 4.69
N SER A 43 -2.02 5.43 4.98
CA SER A 43 -3.32 6.09 4.82
C SER A 43 -3.58 7.33 5.68
N ASN A 44 -2.65 7.74 6.57
CA ASN A 44 -2.76 9.08 7.17
C ASN A 44 -2.67 10.20 6.13
N PHE A 45 -2.09 9.91 4.95
CA PHE A 45 -2.26 10.68 3.74
C PHE A 45 -2.77 9.79 2.61
N GLU A 46 -3.94 10.11 2.07
CA GLU A 46 -4.52 9.39 0.94
C GLU A 46 -5.35 10.36 0.07
N ILE A 47 -5.21 10.26 -1.25
CA ILE A 47 -6.13 10.87 -2.21
C ILE A 47 -6.87 9.73 -2.88
N ALA A 48 -8.14 9.59 -2.56
CA ALA A 48 -8.96 8.43 -2.92
C ALA A 48 -10.05 8.79 -3.94
N ASN A 49 -10.28 7.90 -4.91
CA ASN A 49 -11.53 7.88 -5.65
C ASN A 49 -12.56 7.05 -4.87
N MET A 50 -13.57 7.72 -4.30
CA MET A 50 -14.60 7.06 -3.50
C MET A 50 -15.46 6.06 -4.29
N ASP A 51 -15.49 6.12 -5.62
CA ASP A 51 -16.23 5.15 -6.43
C ASP A 51 -15.61 3.75 -6.35
N PHE A 52 -14.29 3.65 -6.16
CA PHE A 52 -13.63 2.38 -5.88
C PHE A 52 -14.12 1.80 -4.54
N TYR A 53 -14.10 2.61 -3.48
CA TYR A 53 -14.49 2.21 -2.13
C TYR A 53 -15.99 1.90 -2.00
N ARG A 54 -16.84 2.57 -2.80
CA ARG A 54 -18.28 2.28 -2.92
C ARG A 54 -18.57 1.14 -3.90
N GLY A 55 -17.56 0.67 -4.63
CA GLY A 55 -17.68 -0.41 -5.58
C GLY A 55 -18.02 -1.74 -4.92
N GLU A 56 -18.62 -2.64 -5.69
CA GLU A 56 -19.12 -3.93 -5.19
C GLU A 56 -18.01 -4.78 -4.57
N ALA A 57 -16.87 -4.91 -5.25
CA ALA A 57 -15.73 -5.70 -4.78
C ALA A 57 -15.24 -5.25 -3.40
N TYR A 58 -15.02 -3.94 -3.22
CA TYR A 58 -14.53 -3.39 -1.96
C TYR A 58 -15.60 -3.46 -0.86
N SER A 59 -16.86 -3.14 -1.18
CA SER A 59 -17.96 -3.21 -0.21
C SER A 59 -18.16 -4.64 0.31
N LYS A 60 -18.14 -5.65 -0.58
CA LYS A 60 -18.23 -7.07 -0.20
C LYS A 60 -17.03 -7.55 0.59
N TRP A 61 -15.85 -7.03 0.28
CA TRP A 61 -14.65 -7.30 1.07
C TRP A 61 -14.77 -6.75 2.49
N MET A 62 -15.27 -5.52 2.66
CA MET A 62 -15.51 -4.93 3.98
C MET A 62 -16.58 -5.68 4.77
N ASP A 63 -17.69 -6.07 4.13
CA ASP A 63 -18.73 -6.91 4.77
C ASP A 63 -18.12 -8.21 5.35
N ALA A 64 -17.25 -8.86 4.57
CA ALA A 64 -16.58 -10.10 5.00
C ALA A 64 -15.59 -9.87 6.15
N LEU A 65 -14.83 -8.76 6.14
CA LEU A 65 -13.90 -8.43 7.22
C LEU A 65 -14.63 -8.08 8.52
N GLU A 66 -15.77 -7.40 8.44
CA GLU A 66 -16.61 -7.11 9.59
C GLU A 66 -17.18 -8.40 10.20
N GLU A 67 -17.68 -9.33 9.37
CA GLU A 67 -18.16 -10.64 9.82
C GLU A 67 -17.05 -11.47 10.50
N ASP A 68 -15.83 -11.41 9.97
CA ASP A 68 -14.65 -12.05 10.59
C ASP A 68 -14.26 -11.42 11.94
N GLY A 69 -14.64 -10.16 12.18
CA GLY A 69 -14.45 -9.47 13.47
C GLY A 69 -13.01 -9.05 13.81
N GLY A 70 -12.08 -9.16 12.86
CA GLY A 70 -10.65 -8.90 13.09
C GLY A 70 -10.30 -7.44 13.44
N PHE A 71 -11.20 -6.50 13.19
CA PHE A 71 -11.06 -5.13 13.69
C PHE A 71 -11.09 -5.04 15.23
N TYR A 72 -11.79 -5.97 15.89
CA TYR A 72 -11.96 -5.99 17.35
C TYR A 72 -11.16 -7.11 18.03
N TYR A 73 -11.15 -8.31 17.43
CA TYR A 73 -10.44 -9.46 17.98
C TYR A 73 -8.94 -9.43 17.68
N GLU A 74 -8.55 -8.72 16.62
CA GLU A 74 -7.17 -8.38 16.33
C GLU A 74 -6.98 -6.86 16.41
N ARG A 75 -6.25 -6.28 15.46
CA ARG A 75 -6.04 -4.84 15.34
C ARG A 75 -5.82 -4.46 13.89
N TRP A 76 -6.75 -4.86 13.02
CA TRP A 76 -6.68 -4.51 11.61
C TRP A 76 -6.78 -3.00 11.44
N GLY A 77 -5.70 -2.38 10.99
CA GLY A 77 -5.70 -0.97 10.61
C GLY A 77 -6.39 -0.76 9.26
N ASP A 78 -6.89 0.44 9.04
CA ASP A 78 -7.42 0.87 7.74
C ASP A 78 -6.34 0.78 6.65
N ALA A 79 -5.10 1.19 6.93
CA ALA A 79 -4.00 1.17 5.97
C ALA A 79 -3.77 -0.20 5.29
N PRO A 80 -3.56 -1.33 6.01
CA PRO A 80 -3.45 -2.63 5.37
C PRO A 80 -4.76 -3.09 4.71
N VAL A 81 -5.93 -2.76 5.26
CA VAL A 81 -7.23 -3.15 4.67
C VAL A 81 -7.46 -2.45 3.33
N HIS A 82 -7.23 -1.14 3.26
CA HIS A 82 -7.27 -0.35 2.03
C HIS A 82 -6.27 -0.90 1.02
N SER A 83 -5.03 -1.12 1.45
CA SER A 83 -3.93 -1.57 0.57
C SER A 83 -4.17 -2.95 -0.02
N VAL A 84 -4.68 -3.90 0.78
CA VAL A 84 -5.06 -5.23 0.29
C VAL A 84 -6.24 -5.12 -0.68
N GLY A 85 -7.26 -4.30 -0.37
CA GLY A 85 -8.38 -4.07 -1.27
C GLY A 85 -7.93 -3.49 -2.62
N VAL A 86 -7.14 -2.42 -2.60
CA VAL A 86 -6.57 -1.78 -3.81
C VAL A 86 -5.68 -2.76 -4.57
N GLY A 87 -4.77 -3.45 -3.88
CA GLY A 87 -3.83 -4.36 -4.51
C GLY A 87 -4.47 -5.61 -5.11
N LEU A 88 -5.67 -6.01 -4.65
CA LEU A 88 -6.40 -7.14 -5.20
C LEU A 88 -7.42 -6.75 -6.26
N PHE A 89 -8.15 -5.63 -6.08
CA PHE A 89 -9.37 -5.33 -6.84
C PHE A 89 -9.22 -4.19 -7.84
N GLU A 90 -8.17 -3.37 -7.76
CA GLU A 90 -7.92 -2.29 -8.72
C GLU A 90 -6.75 -2.63 -9.65
N ASP A 91 -6.75 -2.01 -10.82
CA ASP A 91 -5.60 -1.97 -11.70
C ASP A 91 -4.50 -1.11 -11.07
N LYS A 92 -3.35 -1.71 -10.78
CA LYS A 92 -2.23 -0.99 -10.14
C LYS A 92 -1.73 0.23 -10.90
N SER A 93 -1.95 0.31 -12.22
CA SER A 93 -1.57 1.48 -13.03
C SER A 93 -2.42 2.73 -12.73
N LYS A 94 -3.55 2.57 -12.03
CA LYS A 94 -4.36 3.68 -11.52
C LYS A 94 -3.93 4.15 -10.13
N VAL A 95 -3.00 3.44 -9.48
CA VAL A 95 -2.46 3.81 -8.18
C VAL A 95 -1.26 4.70 -8.39
N HIS A 96 -1.36 5.95 -7.93
CA HIS A 96 -0.37 6.98 -8.21
C HIS A 96 0.50 7.27 -6.99
N TRP A 97 1.83 7.25 -7.16
CA TRP A 97 2.76 7.78 -6.17
C TRP A 97 2.99 9.27 -6.44
N PHE A 98 2.45 10.12 -5.56
CA PHE A 98 2.67 11.56 -5.57
C PHE A 98 4.10 11.91 -5.12
N ARG A 99 5.07 11.81 -6.04
CA ARG A 99 6.50 12.04 -5.82
C ARG A 99 6.87 13.51 -5.59
N ASP A 100 5.96 14.42 -5.95
CA ASP A 100 6.09 15.87 -5.85
C ASP A 100 5.51 16.45 -4.55
N ILE A 101 4.69 15.69 -3.83
CA ILE A 101 4.13 16.12 -2.55
C ILE A 101 5.12 15.82 -1.43
N GLY A 102 5.78 16.87 -0.93
CA GLY A 102 6.54 16.80 0.31
C GLY A 102 5.61 16.56 1.50
N TYR A 103 5.85 15.49 2.27
CA TYR A 103 4.96 15.08 3.36
C TYR A 103 5.73 14.49 4.54
N HIS A 104 5.21 14.72 5.74
CA HIS A 104 5.74 14.17 6.99
C HIS A 104 4.61 13.83 7.95
N HIS A 105 4.61 12.59 8.39
CA HIS A 105 3.95 12.16 9.62
C HIS A 105 4.99 11.35 10.39
N SER A 106 5.13 11.54 11.70
CA SER A 106 6.19 10.86 12.44
C SER A 106 6.05 9.33 12.33
N PRO A 107 7.14 8.56 12.09
CA PRO A 107 8.54 9.01 11.94
C PRO A 107 9.02 9.16 10.49
N TYR A 108 8.14 9.02 9.48
CA TYR A 108 8.52 8.92 8.07
C TYR A 108 8.29 10.20 7.27
N LYS A 109 9.18 10.45 6.32
CA LYS A 109 9.18 11.63 5.45
C LYS A 109 9.26 11.22 3.99
N SER A 110 8.54 11.95 3.15
CA SER A 110 8.74 11.99 1.70
C SER A 110 9.23 13.38 1.34
N ILE A 111 10.50 13.49 0.94
CA ILE A 111 11.14 14.78 0.65
C ILE A 111 11.61 14.76 -0.82
N PRO A 112 10.84 15.38 -1.74
CA PRO A 112 11.21 15.49 -3.14
C PRO A 112 12.48 16.33 -3.33
N ASN A 113 13.22 16.05 -4.40
CA ASN A 113 14.31 16.90 -4.85
C ASN A 113 13.75 17.98 -5.79
N SER A 114 13.27 19.09 -5.21
CA SER A 114 12.75 20.23 -5.96
C SER A 114 13.08 21.55 -5.27
N ASP A 115 13.38 22.55 -6.08
CA ASP A 115 13.53 23.96 -5.71
C ASP A 115 12.26 24.60 -5.15
N LYS A 116 11.09 23.97 -5.37
CA LYS A 116 9.80 24.38 -4.80
C LYS A 116 9.62 23.91 -3.36
N CYS A 117 10.47 23.01 -2.87
CA CYS A 117 10.34 22.40 -1.55
C CYS A 117 11.22 23.10 -0.51
N SER A 118 10.75 23.10 0.73
CA SER A 118 11.54 23.46 1.91
C SER A 118 11.32 22.41 2.99
N ALA A 119 12.39 21.81 3.47
CA ALA A 119 12.38 20.77 4.50
C ALA A 119 13.60 20.91 5.42
N PRO A 120 13.52 20.43 6.68
CA PRO A 120 14.65 20.49 7.60
C PRO A 120 15.75 19.47 7.27
N GLU A 121 15.44 18.41 6.53
CA GLU A 121 16.41 17.41 6.05
C GLU A 121 16.57 17.41 4.53
N ASP A 122 17.64 16.78 4.06
CA ASP A 122 17.94 16.61 2.65
C ASP A 122 16.87 15.79 1.91
N SER A 123 16.74 16.04 0.61
CA SER A 123 15.89 15.25 -0.28
C SER A 123 16.22 13.76 -0.21
N GLY A 124 15.19 12.92 -0.15
CA GLY A 124 15.34 11.48 0.02
C GLY A 124 15.59 11.00 1.45
N TYR A 125 15.74 11.89 2.44
CA TYR A 125 15.73 11.47 3.84
C TYR A 125 14.34 10.89 4.18
N PHE A 126 14.32 9.61 4.56
CA PHE A 126 13.10 8.88 4.89
C PHE A 126 12.78 8.92 6.39
N ALA A 127 13.75 8.56 7.24
CA ALA A 127 13.54 8.35 8.67
C ALA A 127 14.87 8.16 9.43
N PRO A 128 14.84 7.90 10.75
CA PRO A 128 15.96 7.27 11.45
C PRO A 128 16.31 5.87 10.90
N LYS A 129 17.57 5.45 11.01
CA LYS A 129 18.09 4.22 10.37
C LYS A 129 17.47 2.93 10.88
N ASP A 130 17.05 2.89 12.14
CA ASP A 130 16.45 1.73 12.81
C ASP A 130 15.12 1.30 12.18
N VAL A 131 14.45 2.19 11.45
CA VAL A 131 13.18 1.91 10.77
C VAL A 131 13.30 1.82 9.24
N TYR A 132 14.50 1.81 8.68
CA TYR A 132 14.70 1.73 7.22
C TYR A 132 14.13 0.45 6.61
N SER A 133 14.20 -0.67 7.32
CA SER A 133 13.64 -1.94 6.87
C SER A 133 12.12 -1.93 6.75
N LEU A 134 11.43 -0.91 7.31
CA LEU A 134 9.98 -0.76 7.24
C LEU A 134 9.52 -0.03 5.97
N ASN A 135 10.44 0.52 5.17
CA ASN A 135 10.09 1.19 3.91
C ASN A 135 9.82 0.17 2.78
N CYS A 136 8.55 0.04 2.37
CA CYS A 136 8.16 -0.83 1.25
C CYS A 136 8.15 -0.15 -0.13
N LEU A 137 8.60 1.11 -0.23
CA LEU A 137 8.57 1.86 -1.49
C LEU A 137 9.43 1.22 -2.59
N SER A 138 10.61 0.68 -2.23
CA SER A 138 11.49 -0.04 -3.17
C SER A 138 10.78 -1.22 -3.82
N ASN A 139 9.99 -1.97 -3.04
CA ASN A 139 9.19 -3.09 -3.55
C ASN A 139 8.10 -2.62 -4.51
N TRP A 140 7.40 -1.51 -4.19
CA TRP A 140 6.40 -0.92 -5.08
C TRP A 140 7.01 -0.50 -6.42
N VAL A 141 8.12 0.25 -6.38
CA VAL A 141 8.84 0.72 -7.57
C VAL A 141 9.34 -0.46 -8.42
N LYS A 142 9.86 -1.51 -7.78
CA LYS A 142 10.43 -2.68 -8.47
C LYS A 142 9.37 -3.56 -9.14
N TYR A 143 8.22 -3.75 -8.49
CA TYR A 143 7.26 -4.77 -8.90
C TYR A 143 6.03 -4.22 -9.61
N GLU A 144 5.58 -3.02 -9.25
CA GLU A 144 4.24 -2.54 -9.60
C GLU A 144 4.25 -1.32 -10.53
N MET A 145 5.30 -0.51 -10.50
CA MET A 145 5.47 0.59 -11.45
C MET A 145 5.99 0.08 -12.80
N THR A 146 5.31 0.46 -13.87
CA THR A 146 5.78 0.26 -15.25
C THR A 146 6.68 1.41 -15.68
N TYR A 147 7.28 1.28 -16.87
CA TYR A 147 8.08 2.36 -17.47
C TYR A 147 7.30 3.69 -17.55
N LYS A 148 5.99 3.64 -17.80
CA LYS A 148 5.14 4.84 -17.87
C LYS A 148 5.12 5.58 -16.54
N GLU A 149 4.83 4.90 -15.43
CA GLU A 149 4.77 5.55 -14.11
C GLU A 149 6.16 6.01 -13.64
N LEU A 150 7.22 5.29 -14.01
CA LEU A 150 8.61 5.68 -13.70
C LEU A 150 9.03 6.99 -14.40
N GLN A 151 8.50 7.27 -15.58
CA GLN A 151 8.77 8.48 -16.39
C GLN A 151 7.81 9.64 -16.13
N GLN A 152 6.88 9.51 -15.17
CA GLN A 152 5.84 10.51 -14.95
C GLN A 152 6.35 11.83 -14.32
N TYR A 153 7.57 11.84 -13.78
CA TYR A 153 8.23 12.98 -13.16
C TYR A 153 9.64 13.17 -13.70
#